data_AF-A0A1M5Z3F6-F1
#
_entry.id   AF-A0A1M5Z3F6-F1
#
_cell.length_a   1.000
_cell.length_b   1.000
_cell.length_c   1.000
_cell.angle_alpha   90.00
_cell.angle_beta   90.00
_cell.angle_gamma   90.00
#
_symmetry.space_group_name_H-M   'P 1'
#
loop_
_entity.id
_entity.type
_entity.pdbx_description
1 polymer ?
#
loop_
_entity_poly.entity_id
_entity_poly.type
_entity_poly.pdbx_seq_one_letter_code
_entity_poly.pdbx_strand_id
1 'polypeptide(L)'
;MNVTVREFTLSIMKDDHVGGETMPDDELFKEAYKMQVIDNQDYLHPDDYITRKAAARIIHHTLLYLLDELDVSDIRPANVLVDLYDCRTCVLHIAQVYCKGIMGSRKIMDDTSGKTYEIFDMNSGIEHEEMNLILSKIWER
;
A
#
# COMPACT_ATOMS: atom_id res chain seq x y z
N MET A 1 13.00 -2.59 10.79
CA MET A 1 11.99 -2.08 11.75
C MET A 1 10.72 -1.83 10.98
N ASN A 2 9.56 -2.21 11.53
CA ASN A 2 8.28 -1.98 10.86
C ASN A 2 7.91 -0.50 10.91
N VAL A 3 7.22 -0.06 9.87
CA VAL A 3 6.72 1.31 9.69
C VAL A 3 5.31 1.41 10.27
N THR A 4 4.98 2.55 10.86
CA THR A 4 3.61 2.87 11.32
C THR A 4 2.73 3.41 10.19
N VAL A 5 1.41 3.40 10.38
CA VAL A 5 0.47 4.02 9.42
C VAL A 5 0.81 5.50 9.20
N ARG A 6 1.13 6.24 10.26
CA ARG A 6 1.52 7.64 10.21
C ARG A 6 2.79 7.86 9.40
N GLU A 7 3.86 7.14 9.70
CA GLU A 7 5.14 7.26 9.00
C GLU A 7 4.99 6.97 7.50
N PHE A 8 4.26 5.90 7.15
CA PHE A 8 4.01 5.53 5.76
C PHE A 8 3.21 6.62 5.03
N THR A 9 2.13 7.11 5.65
CA THR A 9 1.27 8.15 5.06
C THR A 9 2.03 9.46 4.86
N LEU A 10 2.78 9.90 5.87
CA LEU A 10 3.57 11.14 5.76
C LEU A 10 4.67 11.03 4.71
N SER A 11 5.26 9.84 4.52
CA SER A 11 6.26 9.63 3.47
C SER A 11 5.67 9.77 2.05
N ILE A 12 4.38 9.48 1.86
CA ILE A 12 3.66 9.78 0.61
C ILE A 12 3.35 11.27 0.53
N MET A 13 2.80 11.85 1.59
CA MET A 13 2.24 13.20 1.56
C MET A 13 3.28 14.33 1.59
N LYS A 14 4.49 14.06 2.12
CA LYS A 14 5.60 15.01 2.14
C LYS A 14 6.38 15.04 0.83
N ASP A 15 6.06 14.19 -0.13
CA ASP A 15 6.76 14.21 -1.40
C ASP A 15 6.50 15.54 -2.16
N ASP A 16 7.51 16.02 -2.87
CA ASP A 16 7.47 17.26 -3.66
C ASP A 16 6.30 17.29 -4.65
N HIS A 17 5.89 16.13 -5.17
CA HIS A 17 4.75 16.01 -6.09
C HIS A 17 3.41 16.40 -5.44
N VAL A 18 3.33 16.37 -4.11
CA VAL A 18 2.14 16.67 -3.31
C VAL A 18 2.18 18.09 -2.74
N GLY A 19 3.37 18.65 -2.52
CA GLY A 19 3.56 19.99 -1.98
C GLY A 19 3.30 20.10 -0.47
N GLY A 20 3.33 18.98 0.25
CA GLY A 20 3.06 18.91 1.70
C GLY A 20 4.23 19.28 2.61
N GLU A 21 5.43 19.53 2.06
CA GLU A 21 6.67 19.69 2.83
C GLU A 21 6.64 20.76 3.92
N THR A 22 5.88 21.84 3.69
CA THR A 22 5.83 22.98 4.61
C THR A 22 4.79 22.84 5.72
N MET A 23 3.98 21.78 5.69
CA MET A 23 2.88 21.57 6.62
C MET A 23 3.33 20.73 7.83
N PRO A 24 2.92 21.06 9.07
CA PRO A 24 3.19 20.22 10.23
C PRO A 24 2.60 18.81 10.06
N ASP A 25 3.31 17.79 10.54
CA ASP A 25 2.94 16.37 10.37
C ASP A 25 1.49 16.04 10.76
N ASP A 26 0.98 16.60 11.87
CA ASP A 26 -0.40 16.37 12.29
C ASP A 26 -1.43 16.98 11.35
N GLU A 27 -1.13 18.16 10.78
CA GLU A 27 -2.01 18.82 9.83
C GLU A 27 -1.97 18.09 8.47
N LEU A 28 -0.78 17.65 8.05
CA LEU A 28 -0.59 16.91 6.80
C LEU A 28 -1.25 15.53 6.86
N PHE A 29 -1.13 14.82 8.00
CA PHE A 29 -1.82 13.56 8.20
C PHE A 29 -3.35 13.72 8.20
N LYS A 30 -3.86 14.82 8.77
CA LYS A 30 -5.29 15.17 8.69
C LYS A 30 -5.71 15.52 7.26
N GLU A 31 -4.85 16.16 6.49
CA GLU A 31 -5.12 16.46 5.08
C GLU A 31 -5.20 15.18 4.25
N ALA A 32 -4.32 14.21 4.47
CA ALA A 32 -4.38 12.88 3.83
C ALA A 32 -5.76 12.22 4.01
N TYR A 33 -6.37 12.37 5.19
CA TYR A 33 -7.72 11.88 5.45
C TYR A 33 -8.79 12.67 4.68
N LYS A 34 -8.69 14.01 4.62
CA LYS A 34 -9.62 14.84 3.83
C LYS A 34 -9.54 14.54 2.33
N MET A 35 -8.34 14.25 1.84
CA MET A 35 -8.05 13.88 0.45
C MET A 35 -8.39 12.42 0.15
N GLN A 36 -8.93 11.67 1.13
CA GLN A 36 -9.32 10.26 1.00
C GLN A 36 -8.16 9.28 0.71
N VAL A 37 -6.90 9.73 0.89
CA VAL A 37 -5.70 8.89 0.78
C VAL A 37 -5.71 7.82 1.86
N ILE A 38 -6.11 8.20 3.08
CA ILE A 38 -6.29 7.29 4.21
C ILE A 38 -7.75 7.24 4.66
N ASP A 39 -8.17 6.16 5.32
CA ASP A 39 -9.54 5.98 5.80
C ASP A 39 -9.67 6.22 7.32
N ASN A 40 -10.88 5.99 7.86
CA ASN A 40 -11.16 6.14 9.29
C ASN A 40 -10.31 5.21 10.17
N GLN A 41 -9.98 4.00 9.71
CA GLN A 41 -9.18 3.07 10.50
C GLN A 41 -7.74 3.59 10.61
N ASP A 42 -7.17 4.02 9.49
CA ASP A 42 -5.82 4.61 9.47
C ASP A 42 -5.73 5.86 10.36
N TYR A 43 -6.74 6.73 10.26
CA TYR A 43 -6.78 7.99 10.99
C TYR A 43 -6.92 7.80 12.50
N LEU A 44 -7.67 6.78 12.93
CA LEU A 44 -7.88 6.46 14.36
C LEU A 44 -6.71 5.68 14.97
N HIS A 45 -5.92 4.98 14.15
CA HIS A 45 -4.82 4.12 14.59
C HIS A 45 -3.49 4.46 13.90
N PRO A 46 -3.02 5.74 13.99
CA PRO A 46 -1.85 6.21 13.25
C PRO A 46 -0.54 5.56 13.71
N ASP A 47 -0.47 5.13 14.97
CA ASP A 47 0.75 4.61 15.59
C ASP A 47 0.86 3.07 15.48
N ASP A 48 -0.16 2.42 14.91
CA ASP A 48 -0.12 0.98 14.63
C ASP A 48 0.84 0.70 13.47
N TYR A 49 1.50 -0.47 13.52
CA TYR A 49 2.32 -0.92 12.40
C TYR A 49 1.45 -1.19 11.17
N ILE A 50 1.83 -0.59 10.04
CA ILE A 50 1.07 -0.74 8.81
C ILE A 50 1.22 -2.15 8.25
N THR A 51 0.09 -2.75 7.91
CA THR A 51 0.06 -4.05 7.21
C THR A 51 0.14 -3.83 5.70
N ARG A 52 0.61 -4.84 4.96
CA ARG A 52 0.67 -4.79 3.49
C ARG A 52 -0.68 -4.50 2.83
N LYS A 53 -1.80 -5.02 3.36
CA LYS A 53 -3.14 -4.68 2.84
C LYS A 53 -3.54 -3.21 3.08
N ALA A 54 -3.16 -2.64 4.22
CA ALA A 54 -3.42 -1.24 4.51
C ALA A 54 -2.58 -0.35 3.60
N ALA A 55 -1.29 -0.67 3.44
CA ALA A 55 -0.41 0.00 2.48
C ALA A 55 -0.98 -0.08 1.05
N ALA A 56 -1.41 -1.26 0.59
CA ALA A 56 -2.03 -1.42 -0.73
C ALA A 56 -3.26 -0.52 -0.92
N ARG A 57 -4.12 -0.39 0.10
CA ARG A 57 -5.27 0.52 0.04
C ARG A 57 -4.83 1.99 -0.03
N ILE A 58 -3.93 2.42 0.86
CA ILE A 58 -3.43 3.80 0.89
C ILE A 58 -2.81 4.15 -0.45
N ILE A 59 -1.92 3.31 -0.98
CA ILE A 59 -1.30 3.51 -2.30
C ILE A 59 -2.36 3.58 -3.39
N HIS A 60 -3.31 2.65 -3.42
CA HIS A 60 -4.37 2.67 -4.44
C HIS A 60 -5.18 3.99 -4.37
N HIS A 61 -5.53 4.45 -3.18
CA HIS A 61 -6.21 5.74 -2.99
C HIS A 61 -5.33 6.94 -3.39
N THR A 62 -4.03 6.91 -3.08
CA THR A 62 -3.07 7.91 -3.58
C THR A 62 -3.13 8.00 -5.09
N LEU A 63 -3.07 6.86 -5.79
CA LEU A 63 -3.12 6.84 -7.26
C LEU A 63 -4.42 7.46 -7.77
N LEU A 64 -5.56 7.07 -7.21
CA LEU A 64 -6.88 7.53 -7.66
C LEU A 64 -7.14 9.01 -7.36
N TYR A 65 -6.90 9.44 -6.12
CA TYR A 65 -7.41 10.71 -5.60
C TYR A 65 -6.36 11.81 -5.54
N LEU A 66 -5.08 11.43 -5.48
CA LEU A 66 -3.99 12.40 -5.46
C LEU A 66 -3.34 12.57 -6.82
N LEU A 67 -3.22 11.47 -7.59
CA LEU A 67 -2.51 11.45 -8.87
C LEU A 67 -3.42 11.33 -10.09
N ASP A 68 -4.75 11.28 -9.88
CA ASP A 68 -5.76 11.09 -10.92
C ASP A 68 -5.47 9.89 -11.86
N GLU A 69 -4.76 8.88 -11.35
CA GLU A 69 -4.43 7.68 -12.09
C GLU A 69 -5.60 6.70 -12.09
N LEU A 70 -6.07 6.34 -13.27
CA LEU A 70 -7.11 5.33 -13.42
C LEU A 70 -6.62 3.92 -13.06
N ASP A 71 -7.59 3.14 -12.60
CA ASP A 71 -7.47 1.70 -12.42
C ASP A 71 -7.03 0.97 -13.69
N VAL A 72 -6.22 -0.07 -13.52
CA VAL A 72 -6.01 -1.02 -14.61
C VAL A 72 -7.33 -1.75 -14.88
N SER A 73 -7.67 -1.88 -16.16
CA SER A 73 -8.91 -2.54 -16.58
C SER A 73 -8.85 -4.06 -16.43
N ASP A 74 -7.64 -4.64 -16.47
CA ASP A 74 -7.42 -6.08 -16.34
C ASP A 74 -6.57 -6.39 -15.10
N ILE A 75 -7.25 -6.87 -14.05
CA ILE A 75 -6.63 -7.30 -12.80
C ILE A 75 -6.30 -8.81 -12.76
N ARG A 76 -6.60 -9.57 -13.83
CA ARG A 76 -6.34 -11.02 -13.88
C ARG A 76 -4.89 -11.43 -13.62
N PRO A 77 -3.85 -10.62 -13.94
CA PRO A 77 -2.48 -10.98 -13.58
C PRO A 77 -2.28 -11.21 -12.07
N ALA A 78 -3.08 -10.55 -11.20
CA ALA A 78 -3.02 -10.76 -9.76
C ALA A 78 -3.55 -12.13 -9.30
N ASN A 79 -4.26 -12.89 -10.15
CA ASN A 79 -4.81 -14.21 -9.80
C ASN A 79 -3.74 -15.26 -9.50
N VAL A 80 -2.46 -14.97 -9.76
CA VAL A 80 -1.33 -15.80 -9.32
C VAL A 80 -1.16 -15.80 -7.80
N LEU A 81 -1.62 -14.74 -7.12
CA LEU A 81 -1.56 -14.58 -5.67
C LEU A 81 -2.62 -15.47 -5.02
N VAL A 82 -2.16 -16.49 -4.30
CA VAL A 82 -3.04 -17.51 -3.70
C VAL A 82 -3.93 -16.94 -2.61
N ASP A 83 -3.45 -15.95 -1.87
CA ASP A 83 -4.16 -15.28 -0.78
C ASP A 83 -4.99 -14.07 -1.25
N LEU A 84 -5.04 -13.76 -2.56
CA LEU A 84 -5.72 -12.55 -3.06
C LEU A 84 -7.15 -12.37 -2.52
N TYR A 85 -7.87 -13.49 -2.42
CA TYR A 85 -9.28 -13.51 -2.05
C TYR A 85 -9.56 -13.76 -0.56
N ASP A 86 -8.51 -13.86 0.28
CA ASP A 86 -8.67 -14.05 1.74
C ASP A 86 -9.34 -12.84 2.40
N CYS A 87 -9.18 -11.65 1.80
CA CYS A 87 -9.91 -10.44 2.17
C CYS A 87 -10.66 -9.87 0.95
N ARG A 88 -11.98 -10.13 0.88
CA ARG A 88 -12.83 -9.69 -0.25
C ARG A 88 -12.82 -8.19 -0.52
N THR A 89 -12.75 -7.37 0.53
CA THR A 89 -12.69 -5.91 0.40
C THR A 89 -11.30 -5.40 0.02
N CYS A 90 -10.25 -6.22 0.20
CA CYS A 90 -8.87 -5.86 -0.12
C CYS A 90 -8.50 -6.21 -1.57
N VAL A 91 -9.22 -7.14 -2.21
CA VAL A 91 -8.91 -7.70 -3.55
C VAL A 91 -8.56 -6.61 -4.56
N LEU A 92 -9.42 -5.59 -4.67
CA LEU A 92 -9.23 -4.54 -5.68
C LEU A 92 -7.96 -3.74 -5.43
N HIS A 93 -7.73 -3.27 -4.20
CA HIS A 93 -6.55 -2.51 -3.83
C HIS A 93 -5.26 -3.30 -4.07
N ILE A 94 -5.23 -4.55 -3.60
CA ILE A 94 -4.08 -5.45 -3.78
C ILE A 94 -3.80 -5.67 -5.27
N ALA A 95 -4.83 -5.98 -6.06
CA ALA A 95 -4.66 -6.25 -7.47
C ALA A 95 -4.19 -5.02 -8.25
N GLN A 96 -4.71 -3.82 -7.95
CA GLN A 96 -4.27 -2.58 -8.59
C GLN A 96 -2.78 -2.31 -8.35
N VAL A 97 -2.33 -2.37 -7.09
CA VAL A 97 -0.92 -2.09 -6.77
C VAL A 97 0.02 -3.19 -7.27
N TYR A 98 -0.46 -4.44 -7.34
CA TYR A 98 0.30 -5.56 -7.89
C TYR A 98 0.43 -5.46 -9.41
N CYS A 99 -0.67 -5.25 -10.13
CA CYS A 99 -0.67 -5.14 -11.59
C CYS A 99 0.08 -3.91 -12.10
N LYS A 100 0.08 -2.81 -11.34
CA LYS A 100 0.92 -1.62 -11.61
C LYS A 100 2.39 -1.84 -11.24
N GLY A 101 2.75 -2.99 -10.66
CA GLY A 101 4.13 -3.34 -10.30
C GLY A 101 4.67 -2.62 -9.06
N ILE A 102 3.82 -1.92 -8.31
CA ILE A 102 4.21 -1.12 -7.14
C ILE A 102 4.55 -2.04 -5.97
N MET A 103 3.62 -2.92 -5.58
CA MET A 103 3.84 -3.92 -4.54
C MET A 103 3.94 -5.32 -5.14
N GLY A 104 5.03 -6.05 -4.85
CA GLY A 104 5.27 -7.39 -5.39
C GLY A 104 4.69 -8.52 -4.54
N SER A 105 4.75 -9.76 -5.06
CA SER A 105 4.43 -10.98 -4.30
C SER A 105 5.60 -11.42 -3.42
N ARG A 106 5.30 -12.30 -2.46
CA ARG A 106 6.27 -13.10 -1.72
C ARG A 106 6.08 -14.57 -2.07
N LYS A 107 7.17 -15.33 -2.07
CA LYS A 107 7.13 -16.77 -2.32
C LYS A 107 7.21 -17.51 -0.99
N ILE A 108 6.23 -18.38 -0.76
CA ILE A 108 6.22 -19.29 0.39
C ILE A 108 6.36 -20.73 -0.10
N MET A 109 7.08 -21.56 0.64
CA MET A 109 7.20 -23.00 0.36
C MET A 109 6.38 -23.76 1.39
N ASP A 110 5.52 -24.66 0.93
CA ASP A 110 4.88 -25.65 1.80
C ASP A 110 5.86 -26.80 2.03
N ASP A 111 6.40 -26.90 3.24
CA ASP A 111 7.38 -27.91 3.63
C ASP A 111 6.85 -29.35 3.47
N THR A 112 5.53 -29.55 3.48
CA THR A 112 4.92 -30.87 3.36
C THR A 112 4.88 -31.35 1.91
N SER A 113 4.51 -30.46 0.99
CA SER A 113 4.36 -30.79 -0.43
C SER A 113 5.58 -30.41 -1.29
N GLY A 114 6.50 -29.60 -0.75
CA GLY A 114 7.59 -28.98 -1.49
C GLY A 114 7.14 -27.94 -2.53
N LYS A 115 5.85 -27.59 -2.55
CA LYS A 115 5.29 -26.67 -3.54
C LYS A 115 5.50 -25.23 -3.10
N THR A 116 5.91 -24.38 -4.04
CA THR A 116 6.00 -22.93 -3.83
C THR A 116 4.71 -22.25 -4.28
N TYR A 117 4.23 -21.30 -3.48
CA TYR A 117 3.07 -20.46 -3.78
C TYR A 117 3.49 -19.00 -3.78
N GLU A 118 2.84 -18.20 -4.63
CA GLU A 118 2.95 -16.75 -4.57
C GLU A 118 1.81 -16.20 -3.73
N ILE A 119 2.14 -15.35 -2.77
CA ILE A 119 1.19 -14.67 -1.91
C ILE A 119 1.47 -13.17 -1.90
N PHE A 120 0.45 -12.37 -1.65
CA PHE A 120 0.63 -10.97 -1.31
C PHE A 120 1.15 -10.80 0.11
N ASP A 121 0.91 -11.76 1.00
CA ASP A 121 1.27 -11.69 2.43
C ASP A 121 0.59 -10.52 3.13
N MET A 122 -0.73 -10.42 2.94
CA MET A 122 -1.50 -9.21 3.20
C MET A 122 -1.51 -8.70 4.66
N ASN A 123 -1.17 -9.57 5.61
CA ASN A 123 -1.20 -9.27 7.05
C ASN A 123 0.18 -8.98 7.63
N SER A 124 1.27 -9.13 6.87
CA SER A 124 2.59 -8.80 7.38
C SER A 124 2.83 -7.29 7.41
N GLY A 125 3.71 -6.87 8.30
CA GLY A 125 4.12 -5.47 8.43
C GLY A 125 5.01 -5.02 7.27
N ILE A 126 4.97 -3.74 6.97
CA ILE A 126 5.92 -3.10 6.04
C ILE A 126 7.19 -2.72 6.79
N GLU A 127 8.34 -3.15 6.28
CA GLU A 127 9.64 -2.68 6.74
C GLU A 127 10.06 -1.42 5.98
N HIS A 128 10.96 -0.61 6.57
CA HIS A 128 11.46 0.63 5.96
C HIS A 128 12.08 0.41 4.57
N GLU A 129 12.79 -0.70 4.36
CA GLU A 129 13.36 -1.04 3.05
C GLU A 129 12.26 -1.26 2.00
N GLU A 130 11.22 -1.99 2.36
CA GLU A 130 10.06 -2.21 1.48
C GLU A 130 9.32 -0.91 1.21
N MET A 131 9.12 -0.06 2.23
CA MET A 131 8.52 1.26 2.06
C MET A 131 9.29 2.10 1.04
N ASN A 132 10.63 2.17 1.15
CA ASN A 132 11.44 2.96 0.23
C ASN A 132 11.33 2.46 -1.22
N LEU A 133 11.30 1.13 -1.42
CA LEU A 133 11.08 0.52 -2.74
C LEU A 133 9.67 0.82 -3.29
N ILE A 134 8.66 0.89 -2.41
CA ILE A 134 7.31 1.28 -2.80
C ILE A 134 7.27 2.75 -3.22
N LEU A 135 7.86 3.64 -2.41
CA LEU A 135 7.88 5.08 -2.68
C LEU A 135 8.60 5.41 -3.99
N SER A 136 9.77 4.80 -4.25
CA SER A 136 10.45 5.00 -5.53
C SER A 136 9.60 4.55 -6.71
N LYS A 137 8.88 3.43 -6.57
CA LYS A 137 7.92 2.98 -7.58
C LYS A 137 6.68 3.84 -7.68
N ILE A 138 6.34 4.70 -6.73
CA ILE A 138 5.23 5.65 -6.88
C ILE A 138 5.72 6.89 -7.64
N TRP A 139 6.88 7.42 -7.26
CA TRP A 139 7.34 8.75 -7.69
C TRP A 139 8.34 8.77 -8.84
N GLU A 140 9.13 7.72 -9.04
CA GLU A 140 10.22 7.68 -10.03
C GLU A 140 9.84 6.90 -11.31
N ARG A 141 8.55 6.82 -11.62
CA ARG A 141 8.01 6.03 -12.76
C ARG A 141 8.34 6.61 -14.12
#